data_AF-A0A0C3PLG3-F1
#
_entry.id   AF-A0A0C3PLG3-F1
#
_cell.length_a   1.000
_cell.length_b   1.000
_cell.length_c   1.000
_cell.angle_alpha   90.00
_cell.angle_beta   90.00
_cell.angle_gamma   90.00
#
_symmetry.space_group_name_H-M   'P 1'
#
loop_
_entity.id
_entity.type
_entity.pdbx_description
1 polymer ?
#
loop_
_entity_poly.entity_id
_entity_poly.type
_entity_poly.pdbx_seq_one_letter_code
_entity_poly.pdbx_strand_id
1 'polypeptide(L)'
;MGNHCISKDIKEIALKLWDQGWEAEDICDTLGISHASLYRWQVIFAEHGSVNCPLSPLKGCQGLRILTCTLIQACQGLFSQELDLFLDEVKTWLALEHDIIISMLMLARNLTEIELT
;
A
#
# COMPACT_ATOMS: atom_id res chain seq x y z
N MET A 1 -3.13 19.77 -11.83
CA MET A 1 -1.71 19.87 -11.46
C MET A 1 -1.20 18.47 -11.22
N GLY A 2 -0.26 18.00 -12.04
CA GLY A 2 0.22 16.63 -12.02
C GLY A 2 0.95 16.32 -10.71
N ASN A 3 0.61 15.21 -10.06
CA ASN A 3 1.38 14.66 -8.96
C ASN A 3 2.71 14.16 -9.51
N HIS A 4 3.70 15.04 -9.61
CA HIS A 4 5.06 14.63 -9.92
C HIS A 4 5.66 14.09 -8.62
N CYS A 5 5.92 12.79 -8.59
CA CYS A 5 6.64 12.18 -7.49
C CYS A 5 8.05 12.77 -7.45
N ILE A 6 8.29 13.70 -6.51
CA ILE A 6 9.64 14.22 -6.25
C ILE A 6 10.51 13.05 -5.77
N SER A 7 11.67 12.87 -6.41
CA SER A 7 12.61 11.79 -6.10
C SER A 7 13.02 11.82 -4.62
N LYS A 8 13.24 10.64 -4.04
CA LYS A 8 13.67 10.49 -2.63
C LYS A 8 14.95 11.27 -2.34
N ASP A 9 15.90 11.25 -3.29
CA ASP A 9 17.20 11.91 -3.14
C ASP A 9 17.05 13.42 -2.94
N ILE A 10 16.14 14.05 -3.67
CA ILE A 10 15.86 15.49 -3.54
C ILE A 10 15.35 15.81 -2.14
N LYS A 11 14.48 14.95 -1.60
CA LYS A 11 13.92 15.15 -0.26
C LYS A 11 14.98 14.97 0.83
N GLU A 12 15.87 13.98 0.68
CA GLU A 12 16.98 13.75 1.61
C GLU A 12 17.98 14.91 1.58
N ILE A 13 18.32 15.42 0.39
CA ILE A 13 19.20 16.59 0.25
C ILE A 13 18.55 17.82 0.87
N ALA A 14 17.26 18.07 0.62
CA ALA A 14 16.52 19.19 1.20
C ALA A 14 16.56 19.17 2.74
N LEU A 15 16.34 18.01 3.36
CA LEU A 15 16.39 17.87 4.81
C LEU A 15 17.81 17.97 5.38
N LYS A 16 18.83 17.51 4.65
CA LYS A 16 20.23 17.70 5.05
C LYS A 16 20.63 19.18 5.04
N LEU A 17 20.22 19.93 4.02
CA LEU A 17 20.50 21.37 3.96
C LEU A 17 19.78 22.11 5.10
N TRP A 18 18.53 21.72 5.38
CA TRP A 18 17.78 22.23 6.53
C TRP A 18 18.50 21.96 7.86
N ASP A 19 18.98 20.74 8.09
CA ASP A 19 19.70 20.36 9.31
C ASP A 19 21.05 21.12 9.46
N GLN A 20 21.67 21.48 8.33
CA GLN A 20 22.85 22.36 8.30
C GLN A 20 22.54 23.83 8.59
N GLY A 21 21.27 24.18 8.82
CA GLY A 21 20.84 25.54 9.15
C GLY A 21 20.66 26.47 7.94
N TRP A 22 20.45 25.91 6.75
CA TRP A 22 20.13 26.72 5.57
C TRP A 22 18.71 27.29 5.67
N GLU A 23 18.52 28.48 5.10
CA GLU A 23 17.22 29.12 5.03
C GLU A 23 16.29 28.38 4.05
N ALA A 24 15.00 28.33 4.40
CA ALA A 24 14.00 27.62 3.62
C ALA A 24 13.88 28.14 2.18
N GLU A 25 14.06 29.45 2.00
CA GLU A 25 14.02 30.16 0.71
C GLU A 25 15.15 29.68 -0.21
N ASP A 26 16.39 29.66 0.30
CA ASP A 26 17.56 29.21 -0.45
C ASP A 26 17.47 27.73 -0.85
N ILE A 27 16.94 26.87 0.04
CA ILE A 27 16.73 25.45 -0.24
C ILE A 27 15.68 25.27 -1.35
N CYS A 28 14.58 26.00 -1.26
CA CYS A 28 13.49 25.96 -2.24
C CYS A 28 13.94 26.40 -3.63
N ASP A 29 14.70 27.49 -3.70
CA ASP A 29 15.22 28.02 -4.96
C ASP A 29 16.28 27.10 -5.58
N THR A 30 17.18 26.55 -4.75
CA THR A 30 18.26 25.65 -5.22
C THR A 30 17.71 24.32 -5.75
N LEU A 31 16.70 23.75 -5.09
CA LEU A 31 16.13 22.44 -5.44
C LEU A 31 14.89 22.55 -6.35
N GLY A 32 14.38 23.76 -6.61
CA GLY A 32 13.19 24.00 -7.41
C GLY A 32 11.92 23.41 -6.80
N ILE A 33 11.81 23.43 -5.46
CA ILE A 33 10.69 22.85 -4.71
C ILE A 33 9.90 23.93 -3.99
N SER A 34 8.61 23.67 -3.73
CA SER A 34 7.78 24.61 -2.97
C SER A 34 8.07 24.53 -1.46
N HIS A 35 7.97 25.66 -0.76
CA HIS A 35 8.05 25.73 0.71
C HIS A 35 7.10 24.74 1.38
N ALA A 36 5.87 24.60 0.86
CA ALA A 36 4.89 23.66 1.38
C ALA A 36 5.38 22.20 1.34
N SER A 37 6.16 21.83 0.33
CA SER A 37 6.74 20.47 0.23
C SER A 37 7.84 20.27 1.27
N LEU A 38 8.70 21.28 1.44
CA LEU A 38 9.80 21.27 2.41
C LEU A 38 9.29 21.13 3.86
N TYR A 39 8.35 21.99 4.26
CA TYR A 39 7.73 21.90 5.59
C TYR A 39 7.04 20.56 5.82
N ARG A 40 6.34 20.04 4.79
CA ARG A 40 5.69 18.74 4.90
C ARG A 40 6.69 17.61 5.12
N TRP A 41 7.82 17.60 4.42
CA TRP A 41 8.85 16.60 4.65
C TRP A 41 9.50 16.72 6.02
N GLN A 42 9.66 17.94 6.54
CA GLN A 42 10.18 18.17 7.88
C GLN A 42 9.27 17.56 8.96
N VAL A 43 7.95 17.79 8.86
CA VAL A 43 6.95 17.19 9.77
C VAL A 43 7.01 15.66 9.69
N ILE A 44 7.03 15.10 8.48
CA ILE A 44 7.10 13.65 8.28
C ILE A 44 8.40 13.08 8.87
N PHE A 45 9.54 13.75 8.66
CA PHE A 45 10.84 13.31 9.17
C PHE A 45 10.90 13.39 10.69
N ALA A 46 10.33 14.43 11.31
CA ALA A 46 10.24 14.55 12.76
C ALA A 46 9.35 13.45 13.38
N GLU A 47 8.26 13.08 12.73
CA GLU A 47 7.34 12.05 13.21
C GLU A 47 7.86 10.61 12.98
N HIS A 48 8.57 10.35 11.88
CA HIS A 48 8.86 8.99 11.44
C HIS A 48 10.36 8.67 11.29
N GLY A 49 11.26 9.65 11.45
CA GLY A 49 12.71 9.48 11.25
C GLY A 49 13.12 9.14 9.81
N SER A 50 12.18 9.24 8.86
CA SER A 50 12.38 8.88 7.45
C SER A 50 11.68 9.89 6.56
N VAL A 51 12.34 10.22 5.45
CA VAL A 51 11.83 11.17 4.44
C VAL A 51 10.76 10.54 3.55
N ASN A 52 10.75 9.21 3.49
CA ASN A 52 9.61 8.48 3.00
C ASN A 52 8.54 8.55 4.09
N CYS A 53 7.44 9.25 3.78
CA CYS A 53 6.17 9.02 4.46
C CYS A 53 5.97 7.49 4.51
N PRO A 54 5.64 6.90 5.68
CA PRO A 54 5.04 5.58 5.64
C PRO A 54 3.87 5.67 4.67
N LEU A 55 3.76 4.66 3.80
CA LEU A 55 2.67 4.52 2.85
C LEU A 55 1.39 4.97 3.55
N SER A 56 0.86 6.12 3.15
CA SER A 56 -0.34 6.66 3.79
C SER A 56 -1.39 5.55 3.77
N PRO A 57 -2.10 5.25 4.88
CA PRO A 57 -3.13 4.21 4.91
C PRO A 57 -4.25 4.45 3.88
N LEU A 58 -4.24 5.62 3.23
CA LEU A 58 -5.23 6.12 2.29
C LEU A 58 -4.73 6.13 0.83
N LYS A 59 -3.85 5.18 0.44
CA LYS A 59 -3.76 4.78 -0.96
C LYS A 59 -4.89 3.76 -1.20
N GLY A 60 -6.04 4.27 -1.59
CA GLY A 60 -7.25 3.48 -1.82
C GLY A 60 -7.00 2.23 -2.66
N CYS A 61 -7.47 1.10 -2.14
CA CYS A 61 -7.95 -0.08 -2.88
C CYS A 61 -7.04 -0.60 -4.01
N GLN A 62 -5.96 -1.32 -3.69
CA GLN A 62 -5.32 -2.25 -4.64
C GLN A 62 -5.00 -3.63 -4.05
N GLY A 63 -5.65 -3.98 -2.97
CA GLY A 63 -5.58 -5.31 -2.39
C GLY A 63 -6.67 -5.39 -1.36
N LEU A 64 -7.84 -5.79 -1.83
CA LEU A 64 -8.95 -6.17 -1.00
C LEU A 64 -8.44 -7.31 -0.08
N ARG A 65 -7.81 -6.98 1.06
CA ARG A 65 -7.55 -7.88 2.21
C ARG A 65 -8.89 -8.28 2.85
N ILE A 66 -9.88 -8.61 2.03
CA ILE A 66 -11.20 -9.12 2.42
C ILE A 66 -11.19 -10.63 2.21
N LEU A 67 -10.08 -11.27 2.55
CA LEU A 67 -10.20 -12.56 3.21
C LEU A 67 -9.85 -12.28 4.66
N THR A 68 -10.86 -11.93 5.45
CA THR A 68 -10.77 -12.01 6.91
C THR A 68 -10.16 -13.38 7.25
N CYS A 69 -9.36 -13.50 8.32
CA CYS A 69 -8.73 -14.77 8.70
C CYS A 69 -9.72 -15.96 8.69
N THR A 70 -11.00 -15.69 8.97
CA THR A 70 -12.12 -16.64 8.85
C THR A 70 -12.30 -17.21 7.43
N LEU A 71 -12.23 -16.39 6.38
CA LEU A 71 -12.33 -16.85 4.99
C LEU A 71 -11.11 -17.65 4.56
N ILE A 72 -9.91 -17.24 4.99
CA ILE A 72 -8.68 -18.00 4.72
C ILE A 72 -8.80 -19.39 5.33
N GLN A 73 -9.22 -19.48 6.59
CA GLN A 73 -9.41 -20.75 7.28
C GLN A 73 -10.51 -21.61 6.62
N ALA A 74 -11.58 -20.99 6.14
CA ALA A 74 -12.66 -21.70 5.46
C ALA A 74 -12.22 -22.23 4.08
N CYS A 75 -11.48 -21.42 3.30
CA CYS A 75 -10.85 -21.88 2.06
C CYS A 75 -9.86 -23.02 2.31
N GLN A 76 -9.01 -22.92 3.32
CA GLN A 76 -8.08 -23.99 3.70
C GLN A 76 -8.82 -25.29 4.07
N GLY A 77 -9.95 -25.20 4.77
CA GLY A 77 -10.83 -26.34 5.06
C GLY A 77 -11.40 -26.98 3.80
N LEU A 78 -11.88 -26.15 2.87
CA LEU A 78 -12.41 -26.58 1.57
C LEU A 78 -11.36 -27.34 0.75
N PHE A 79 -10.17 -26.76 0.57
CA PHE A 79 -9.06 -27.39 -0.16
C PHE A 79 -8.50 -28.64 0.55
N SER A 80 -8.65 -28.74 1.87
CA SER A 80 -8.25 -29.93 2.63
C SER A 80 -9.24 -31.07 2.51
N GLN A 81 -10.52 -30.79 2.22
CA GLN A 81 -11.58 -31.80 2.03
C GLN A 81 -11.70 -32.23 0.57
N GLU A 82 -11.54 -31.31 -0.39
CA GLU A 82 -11.65 -31.57 -1.82
C GLU A 82 -10.51 -30.83 -2.56
N LEU A 83 -9.51 -31.58 -3.02
CA LEU A 83 -8.30 -31.05 -3.66
C LEU A 83 -8.51 -30.55 -5.11
N ASP A 84 -9.70 -30.72 -5.68
CA ASP A 84 -9.96 -30.52 -7.12
C ASP A 84 -11.03 -29.45 -7.42
N LEU A 85 -11.33 -28.60 -6.44
CA LEU A 85 -12.31 -27.53 -6.59
C LEU A 85 -11.80 -26.47 -7.54
N PHE A 86 -12.56 -26.24 -8.61
CA PHE A 86 -12.25 -25.18 -9.56
C PHE A 86 -12.53 -23.80 -8.94
N LEU A 87 -11.78 -22.79 -9.38
CA LEU A 87 -11.88 -21.43 -8.84
C LEU A 87 -13.28 -20.81 -8.98
N ASP A 88 -14.10 -21.26 -9.94
CA ASP A 88 -15.50 -20.86 -10.09
C ASP A 88 -16.43 -21.52 -9.05
N GLU A 89 -16.14 -22.74 -8.63
CA GLU A 89 -16.85 -23.44 -7.55
C GLU A 89 -16.56 -22.78 -6.21
N VAL A 90 -15.29 -22.44 -5.93
CA VAL A 90 -14.90 -21.68 -4.73
C VAL A 90 -15.59 -20.32 -4.71
N LYS A 91 -15.68 -19.64 -5.85
CA LYS A 91 -16.42 -18.37 -5.96
C LYS A 91 -17.92 -18.54 -5.68
N THR A 92 -18.52 -19.61 -6.19
CA THR A 92 -19.94 -19.93 -5.97
C THR A 92 -20.20 -20.27 -4.51
N TRP A 93 -19.33 -21.05 -3.89
CA TRP A 93 -19.39 -21.38 -2.46
C TRP A 93 -19.25 -20.14 -1.58
N LEU A 94 -18.30 -19.24 -1.88
CA LEU A 94 -18.13 -17.97 -1.17
C LEU A 94 -19.36 -17.05 -1.27
N ALA A 95 -20.04 -17.06 -2.42
CA ALA A 95 -21.28 -16.31 -2.60
C ALA A 95 -22.46 -16.92 -1.83
N LEU A 96 -22.54 -18.25 -1.74
CA LEU A 96 -23.64 -18.96 -1.08
C LEU A 96 -23.51 -19.00 0.46
N GLU A 97 -22.33 -19.31 0.96
CA GLU A 97 -22.10 -19.54 2.40
C GLU A 97 -21.75 -18.25 3.16
N HIS A 98 -21.10 -17.30 2.47
CA HIS A 98 -20.57 -16.09 3.09
C HIS A 98 -21.12 -14.78 2.52
N ASP A 99 -22.00 -14.82 1.51
CA ASP A 99 -22.55 -13.64 0.80
C ASP A 99 -21.46 -12.69 0.27
N ILE A 100 -20.30 -13.26 -0.10
CA ILE A 100 -19.14 -12.51 -0.55
C ILE A 100 -18.99 -12.64 -2.06
N ILE A 101 -19.22 -11.52 -2.76
CA ILE A 101 -19.04 -11.43 -4.21
C ILE A 101 -17.61 -10.97 -4.51
N ILE A 102 -16.70 -11.93 -4.79
CA ILE A 102 -15.31 -11.66 -5.18
C ILE A 102 -15.11 -11.90 -6.68
N SER A 103 -14.28 -11.07 -7.31
CA SER A 103 -13.84 -11.28 -8.70
C SER A 103 -12.85 -12.44 -8.80
N MET A 104 -12.94 -13.22 -9.88
CA MET A 104 -12.05 -14.35 -10.17
C MET A 104 -10.56 -13.99 -10.05
N LEU A 105 -10.18 -12.82 -10.57
CA LEU A 105 -8.80 -12.34 -10.52
C LEU A 105 -8.34 -12.04 -9.09
N MET A 106 -9.24 -11.54 -8.24
CA MET A 106 -8.92 -11.28 -6.83
C MET A 106 -8.82 -12.57 -6.03
N LEU A 107 -9.69 -13.54 -6.32
CA LEU A 107 -9.62 -14.87 -5.72
C LEU A 107 -8.28 -15.56 -6.07
N ALA A 108 -7.89 -15.57 -7.36
CA ALA A 108 -6.63 -16.15 -7.80
C ALA A 108 -5.41 -15.47 -7.15
N ARG A 109 -5.38 -14.13 -7.10
CA ARG A 109 -4.30 -13.38 -6.43
C ARG A 109 -4.21 -13.71 -4.95
N ASN A 110 -5.34 -13.78 -4.26
CA ASN A 110 -5.38 -14.11 -2.85
C ASN A 110 -4.87 -15.54 -2.59
N LEU A 111 -5.18 -16.50 -3.45
CA LEU A 111 -4.71 -17.88 -3.30
C LEU A 111 -3.21 -18.02 -3.57
N THR A 112 -2.68 -17.30 -4.57
CA THR A 112 -1.23 -17.24 -4.82
C THR A 112 -0.48 -16.58 -3.66
N GLU A 113 -1.05 -15.55 -3.02
CA GLU A 113 -0.44 -14.93 -1.82
C GLU A 113 -0.44 -15.84 -0.59
N ILE A 114 -1.35 -16.81 -0.51
CA ILE A 114 -1.44 -17.78 0.60
C ILE A 114 -0.65 -19.07 0.28
N GLU A 115 0.06 -19.13 -0.86
CA GLU A 115 0.83 -20.30 -1.32
C GLU A 115 -0.01 -21.59 -1.46
N LEU A 116 -1.32 -21.46 -1.75
CA LEU A 116 -2.25 -22.59 -1.88
C LEU A 116 -2.36 -23.15 -3.32
N THR A 117 -1.67 -22.54 -4.27
CA THR A 117 -1.51 -22.92 -5.69
C THR A 117 -0.16 -22.47 -6.18
#